data_AF-A0A5C6VCH9-F1
#
_entry.id   AF-A0A5C6VCH9-F1
#
_cell.length_a   1.000
_cell.length_b   1.000
_cell.length_c   1.000
_cell.angle_alpha   90.00
_cell.angle_beta   90.00
_cell.angle_gamma   90.00
#
_symmetry.space_group_name_H-M   'P 1'
#
loop_
_entity.id
_entity.type
_entity.pdbx_description
1 polymer ?
#
loop_
_entity_poly.entity_id
_entity_poly.type
_entity_poly.pdbx_seq_one_letter_code
_entity_poly.pdbx_strand_id
1 'polypeptide(L)'
;MWQESLQYFQRISLNAPITLAVASGAVGSVITLAWISVRDARERRRQRRDTALDLALALESYARTCRTMMHKAAWAAAKPVGPMSLEAIEGVSIPAFAYPDRLAWPVLNRKVISELREYPAMVHAAREYLEAFRELGEPLDLCSRVEYECAKLATFALALARATRRRHGAAAWKPGAKDSAMERELLDFIASAEEKRKAALERRAEFPTERRSDAQPFNQPLSA
;
A
#
# COMPACT_ATOMS: atom_id res chain seq x y z
N MET A 1 42.53 68.63 -19.37
CA MET A 1 41.87 67.68 -18.45
C MET A 1 41.08 66.54 -19.14
N TRP A 2 40.64 66.66 -20.40
CA TRP A 2 39.95 65.55 -21.11
C TRP A 2 40.89 64.57 -21.86
N GLN A 3 42.17 64.91 -22.01
CA GLN A 3 43.16 64.05 -22.68
C GLN A 3 43.85 63.05 -21.75
N GLU A 4 43.84 63.30 -20.43
CA GLU A 4 44.43 62.38 -19.44
C GLU A 4 43.49 61.21 -19.08
N SER A 5 42.17 61.38 -19.23
CA SER A 5 41.19 60.31 -18.97
C SER A 5 41.20 59.24 -20.07
N LEU A 6 41.48 59.61 -21.32
CA LEU A 6 41.60 58.66 -22.44
C LEU A 6 42.85 57.77 -22.33
N GLN A 7 43.93 58.28 -21.73
CA GLN A 7 45.15 57.49 -21.49
C GLN A 7 44.96 56.44 -20.38
N TYR A 8 44.04 56.68 -19.43
CA TYR A 8 43.70 55.70 -18.39
C TYR A 8 42.92 54.50 -18.97
N PHE A 9 42.01 54.74 -19.92
CA PHE A 9 41.30 53.65 -20.61
C PHE A 9 42.20 52.87 -21.57
N GLN A 10 43.21 53.51 -22.15
CA GLN A 10 44.20 52.83 -23.01
C GLN A 10 45.19 51.94 -22.22
N ARG A 11 45.41 52.16 -20.93
CA ARG A 11 46.22 51.26 -20.08
C ARG A 11 45.48 50.01 -19.60
N ILE A 12 44.15 49.99 -19.65
CA ILE A 12 43.34 48.82 -19.27
C ILE A 12 43.29 47.79 -20.41
N SER A 13 43.68 48.16 -21.64
CA SER A 13 43.66 47.27 -22.81
C SER A 13 44.77 46.19 -22.83
N LEU A 14 45.75 46.24 -21.92
CA LEU A 14 46.80 45.23 -21.79
C LEU A 14 46.38 43.98 -20.99
N ASN A 15 45.19 43.98 -20.36
CA ASN A 15 44.65 42.80 -19.65
C ASN A 15 43.60 42.03 -20.46
N ALA A 16 43.42 42.36 -21.75
CA ALA A 16 42.47 41.71 -22.65
C ALA A 16 42.52 40.16 -22.65
N PRO A 17 43.70 39.48 -22.63
CA PRO A 17 43.70 38.02 -22.56
C PRO A 17 43.27 37.48 -21.20
N ILE A 18 43.55 38.20 -20.10
CA ILE A 18 43.19 37.78 -18.74
C ILE A 18 41.68 37.99 -18.51
N THR A 19 41.12 39.11 -18.95
CA THR A 19 39.67 39.36 -18.84
C THR A 19 38.86 38.46 -19.76
N LEU A 20 39.34 38.15 -20.98
CA LEU A 20 38.73 37.13 -21.84
C LEU A 20 38.89 35.72 -21.27
N ALA A 21 40.03 35.36 -20.67
CA ALA A 21 40.24 34.06 -20.02
C ALA A 21 39.36 33.88 -18.78
N VAL A 22 39.21 34.92 -17.95
CA VAL A 22 38.33 34.90 -16.78
C VAL A 22 36.85 34.89 -17.20
N ALA A 23 36.46 35.67 -18.21
CA ALA A 23 35.09 35.66 -18.73
C ALA A 23 34.72 34.32 -19.41
N SER A 24 35.62 33.73 -20.19
CA SER A 24 35.42 32.40 -20.81
C SER A 24 35.44 31.26 -19.78
N GLY A 25 36.28 31.35 -18.74
CA GLY A 25 36.27 30.44 -17.60
C GLY A 25 34.97 30.51 -16.80
N ALA A 26 34.41 31.71 -16.59
CA ALA A 26 33.13 31.89 -15.91
C ALA A 26 31.94 31.33 -16.73
N VAL A 27 31.92 31.58 -18.05
CA VAL A 27 30.88 31.03 -18.95
C VAL A 27 30.97 29.50 -19.03
N GLY A 28 32.18 28.94 -19.14
CA GLY A 28 32.40 27.49 -19.09
C GLY A 28 31.98 26.87 -17.76
N SER A 29 32.20 27.55 -16.64
CA SER A 29 31.75 27.11 -15.31
C SER A 29 30.22 27.13 -15.17
N VAL A 30 29.52 28.12 -15.73
CA VAL A 30 28.05 28.17 -15.69
C VAL A 30 27.45 27.07 -16.56
N ILE A 31 27.98 26.84 -17.76
CA ILE A 31 27.51 25.78 -18.66
C ILE A 31 27.71 24.39 -18.05
N THR A 32 28.87 24.14 -17.42
CA THR A 32 29.14 22.87 -16.74
C THR A 32 28.24 22.67 -15.51
N LEU A 33 28.05 23.69 -14.66
CA LEU A 33 27.11 23.62 -13.54
C LEU A 33 25.66 23.41 -14.00
N ALA A 34 25.25 24.09 -15.08
CA ALA A 34 23.95 23.88 -15.69
C ALA A 34 23.79 22.43 -16.19
N TRP A 35 24.79 21.90 -16.91
CA TRP A 35 24.79 20.52 -17.39
C TRP A 35 24.75 19.49 -16.26
N ILE A 36 25.56 19.70 -15.21
CA ILE A 36 25.57 18.84 -14.02
C ILE A 36 24.20 18.88 -13.34
N SER A 37 23.61 20.07 -13.15
CA SER A 37 22.29 20.19 -12.53
C SER A 37 21.18 19.51 -13.34
N VAL A 38 21.22 19.60 -14.67
CA VAL A 38 20.29 18.92 -15.56
C VAL A 38 20.47 17.40 -15.49
N ARG A 39 21.72 16.93 -15.46
CA ARG A 39 22.05 15.51 -15.33
C ARG A 39 21.59 14.96 -13.98
N ASP A 40 21.86 15.67 -12.89
CA ASP A 40 21.44 15.29 -11.54
C ASP A 40 19.91 15.28 -11.40
N ALA A 41 19.23 16.26 -11.97
CA ALA A 41 17.77 16.28 -12.00
C ALA A 41 17.19 15.09 -12.78
N ARG A 42 17.82 14.70 -13.90
CA ARG A 42 17.41 13.53 -14.70
C ARG A 42 17.64 12.24 -13.93
N GLU A 43 18.78 12.11 -13.27
CA GLU A 43 19.14 10.93 -12.48
C GLU A 43 18.20 10.76 -11.28
N ARG A 44 17.92 11.83 -10.53
CA ARG A 44 16.92 11.82 -9.45
C ARG A 44 15.52 11.42 -9.95
N ARG A 45 15.12 11.86 -11.15
CA ARG A 45 13.83 11.45 -11.75
C ARG A 45 13.80 9.96 -12.09
N ARG A 46 14.91 9.39 -12.57
CA ARG A 46 15.02 7.94 -12.84
C ARG A 46 14.94 7.15 -11.55
N GLN A 47 15.78 7.48 -10.56
CA GLN A 47 15.79 6.84 -9.25
C GLN A 47 14.41 6.88 -8.57
N ARG A 48 13.68 8.00 -8.70
CA ARG A 48 12.29 8.10 -8.23
C ARG A 48 11.34 7.12 -8.91
N ARG A 49 11.45 6.97 -10.22
CA ARG A 49 10.61 6.04 -11.00
C ARG A 49 10.93 4.60 -10.67
N ASP A 50 12.21 4.27 -10.57
CA ASP A 50 12.68 2.91 -10.29
C ASP A 50 12.26 2.51 -8.86
N THR A 51 12.49 3.38 -7.86
CA THR A 51 12.04 3.14 -6.49
C THR A 51 10.51 3.00 -6.40
N ALA A 52 9.77 3.85 -7.10
CA ALA A 52 8.31 3.76 -7.15
C ALA A 52 7.81 2.48 -7.85
N LEU A 53 8.54 2.01 -8.86
CA LEU A 53 8.25 0.75 -9.55
C LEU A 53 8.49 -0.44 -8.60
N ASP A 54 9.61 -0.49 -7.89
CA ASP A 54 9.92 -1.55 -6.94
C ASP A 54 8.88 -1.64 -5.81
N LEU A 55 8.47 -0.50 -5.27
CA LEU A 55 7.39 -0.40 -4.30
C LEU A 55 6.06 -0.93 -4.84
N ALA A 56 5.69 -0.52 -6.06
CA ALA A 56 4.46 -0.96 -6.69
C ALA A 56 4.48 -2.47 -6.99
N LEU A 57 5.61 -3.01 -7.44
CA LEU A 57 5.79 -4.44 -7.67
C LEU A 57 5.70 -5.25 -6.38
N ALA A 58 6.26 -4.77 -5.28
CA ALA A 58 6.13 -5.42 -3.97
C ALA A 58 4.66 -5.49 -3.52
N LEU A 59 3.91 -4.40 -3.64
CA LEU A 59 2.48 -4.34 -3.31
C LEU A 59 1.63 -5.22 -4.23
N GLU A 60 1.91 -5.23 -5.53
CA GLU A 60 1.22 -6.09 -6.50
C GLU A 60 1.51 -7.57 -6.25
N SER A 61 2.76 -7.91 -5.91
CA SER A 61 3.13 -9.27 -5.51
C SER A 61 2.36 -9.70 -4.27
N TYR A 62 2.31 -8.84 -3.26
CA TYR A 62 1.55 -9.10 -2.05
C TYR A 62 0.06 -9.28 -2.31
N ALA A 63 -0.55 -8.47 -3.18
CA ALA A 63 -1.94 -8.63 -3.58
C ALA A 63 -2.22 -10.02 -4.17
N ARG A 64 -1.31 -10.55 -5.00
CA ARG A 64 -1.42 -11.93 -5.52
C ARG A 64 -1.32 -12.96 -4.40
N THR A 65 -0.38 -12.78 -3.47
CA THR A 65 -0.24 -13.68 -2.32
C THR A 65 -1.50 -13.70 -1.45
N CYS A 66 -2.10 -12.53 -1.20
CA CYS A 66 -3.38 -12.42 -0.51
C CYS A 66 -4.52 -13.11 -1.26
N ARG A 67 -4.62 -12.96 -2.59
CA ARG A 67 -5.62 -13.69 -3.40
C ARG A 67 -5.42 -15.19 -3.33
N THR A 68 -4.18 -15.68 -3.39
CA THR A 68 -3.89 -17.11 -3.20
C THR A 68 -4.30 -17.59 -1.82
N MET A 69 -4.05 -16.79 -0.77
CA MET A 69 -4.46 -17.14 0.59
C MET A 69 -5.98 -17.12 0.77
N MET A 70 -6.69 -16.18 0.14
CA MET A 70 -8.15 -16.14 0.09
C MET A 70 -8.71 -17.43 -0.51
N HIS A 71 -8.22 -17.88 -1.67
CA HIS A 71 -8.67 -19.15 -2.24
C HIS A 71 -8.25 -20.37 -1.40
N LYS A 72 -7.08 -20.32 -0.75
CA LYS A 72 -6.63 -21.40 0.15
C LYS A 72 -7.56 -21.52 1.35
N ALA A 73 -7.97 -20.40 1.94
CA ALA A 73 -8.92 -20.35 3.04
C ALA A 73 -10.29 -20.91 2.63
N ALA A 74 -10.78 -20.52 1.45
CA ALA A 74 -12.05 -21.04 0.91
C ALA A 74 -12.00 -22.54 0.68
N TRP A 75 -10.88 -23.04 0.16
CA TRP A 75 -10.67 -24.47 -0.01
C TRP A 75 -10.57 -25.22 1.32
N ALA A 76 -9.91 -24.64 2.32
CA ALA A 76 -9.81 -25.22 3.66
C ALA A 76 -11.18 -25.30 4.35
N ALA A 77 -12.02 -24.28 4.19
CA ALA A 77 -13.40 -24.27 4.71
C ALA A 77 -14.31 -25.31 4.03
N ALA A 78 -14.08 -25.60 2.74
CA ALA A 78 -14.88 -26.56 1.98
C ALA A 78 -14.48 -28.03 2.22
N LYS A 79 -13.35 -28.29 2.90
CA LYS A 79 -12.92 -29.67 3.20
C LYS A 79 -13.84 -30.34 4.22
N PRO A 80 -14.21 -31.62 4.02
CA PRO A 80 -14.98 -32.36 5.01
C PRO A 80 -14.20 -32.50 6.32
N VAL A 81 -14.92 -32.40 7.45
CA VAL A 81 -14.36 -32.48 8.80
C VAL A 81 -13.69 -33.84 9.00
N GLY A 82 -12.39 -33.81 9.28
CA GLY A 82 -11.56 -34.99 9.54
C GLY A 82 -10.19 -34.58 10.07
N PRO A 83 -9.30 -35.53 10.43
CA PRO A 83 -7.96 -35.17 10.94
C PRO A 83 -7.17 -34.28 9.95
N MET A 84 -7.39 -34.48 8.64
CA MET A 84 -6.78 -33.70 7.56
C MET A 84 -7.41 -32.30 7.34
N SER A 85 -8.52 -31.97 8.01
CA SER A 85 -9.15 -30.64 7.92
C SER A 85 -8.49 -29.66 8.89
N LEU A 86 -8.04 -30.11 10.06
CA LEU A 86 -7.31 -29.26 11.02
C LEU A 86 -5.95 -28.82 10.46
N GLU A 87 -5.20 -29.74 9.86
CA GLU A 87 -3.93 -29.45 9.17
C GLU A 87 -4.12 -28.45 8.00
N ALA A 88 -5.27 -28.50 7.33
CA ALA A 88 -5.57 -27.57 6.24
C ALA A 88 -5.80 -26.14 6.75
N ILE A 89 -6.37 -25.98 7.95
CA ILE A 89 -6.70 -24.70 8.58
C ILE A 89 -5.46 -24.07 9.23
N GLU A 90 -4.53 -24.86 9.79
CA GLU A 90 -3.27 -24.34 10.35
C GLU A 90 -2.48 -23.51 9.33
N GLY A 91 -2.50 -23.92 8.06
CA GLY A 91 -1.84 -23.21 6.98
C GLY A 91 -2.53 -21.93 6.50
N VAL A 92 -3.67 -21.54 7.09
CA VAL A 92 -4.47 -20.37 6.67
C VAL A 92 -4.19 -19.20 7.60
N SER A 93 -3.50 -18.18 7.09
CA SER A 93 -3.12 -16.97 7.83
C SER A 93 -2.90 -15.80 6.89
N ILE A 94 -3.09 -14.56 7.33
CA ILE A 94 -2.71 -13.40 6.51
C ILE A 94 -1.19 -13.44 6.24
N PRO A 95 -0.76 -13.33 4.97
CA PRO A 95 0.66 -13.30 4.62
C PRO A 95 1.37 -12.09 5.25
N ALA A 96 2.62 -12.26 5.67
CA ALA A 96 3.45 -11.14 6.10
C ALA A 96 3.76 -10.20 4.92
N PHE A 97 3.84 -8.90 5.19
CA PHE A 97 4.30 -7.91 4.21
C PHE A 97 5.47 -7.10 4.77
N ALA A 98 6.51 -6.99 3.97
CA ALA A 98 7.59 -6.05 4.18
C ALA A 98 8.00 -5.48 2.82
N TYR A 99 8.41 -4.22 2.81
CA TYR A 99 9.04 -3.65 1.63
C TYR A 99 10.47 -4.18 1.48
N PRO A 100 11.04 -4.20 0.26
CA PRO A 100 12.44 -4.54 0.05
C PRO A 100 13.39 -3.67 0.88
N ASP A 101 14.44 -4.26 1.45
CA ASP A 101 15.39 -3.56 2.34
C ASP A 101 16.13 -2.42 1.64
N ARG A 102 16.37 -2.58 0.33
CA ARG A 102 17.20 -1.67 -0.48
C ARG A 102 16.39 -0.57 -1.18
N LEU A 103 15.44 0.04 -0.49
CA LEU A 103 14.65 1.14 -1.06
C LEU A 103 15.23 2.51 -0.74
N ALA A 104 15.37 3.33 -1.78
CA ALA A 104 15.80 4.72 -1.66
C ALA A 104 14.64 5.64 -1.19
N TRP A 105 14.13 5.46 0.02
CA TRP A 105 13.05 6.28 0.59
C TRP A 105 13.23 7.80 0.42
N PRO A 106 14.43 8.38 0.62
CA PRO A 106 14.61 9.84 0.52
C PRO A 106 14.32 10.42 -0.86
N VAL A 107 14.27 9.60 -1.92
CA VAL A 107 13.95 10.11 -3.26
C VAL A 107 12.45 10.40 -3.43
N LEU A 108 11.58 9.81 -2.61
CA LEU A 108 10.13 9.96 -2.68
C LEU A 108 9.63 11.18 -1.89
N ASN A 109 8.38 11.58 -2.14
CA ASN A 109 7.74 12.65 -1.37
C ASN A 109 7.39 12.14 0.03
N ARG A 110 7.63 12.95 1.07
CA ARG A 110 7.31 12.64 2.48
C ARG A 110 5.86 12.15 2.69
N LYS A 111 4.88 12.74 1.99
CA LYS A 111 3.47 12.29 2.07
C LYS A 111 3.28 10.87 1.51
N VAL A 112 3.99 10.53 0.44
CA VAL A 112 3.96 9.18 -0.14
C VAL A 112 4.64 8.19 0.81
N ILE A 113 5.75 8.59 1.43
CA ILE A 113 6.47 7.76 2.40
C ILE A 113 5.58 7.44 3.61
N SER A 114 4.82 8.41 4.15
CA SER A 114 3.94 8.14 5.28
C SER A 114 2.83 7.14 4.92
N GLU A 115 2.15 7.35 3.78
CA GLU A 115 1.10 6.44 3.30
C GLU A 115 1.65 5.02 3.05
N LEU A 116 2.84 4.91 2.45
CA LEU A 116 3.47 3.61 2.22
C LEU A 116 3.87 2.92 3.53
N ARG A 117 4.48 3.64 4.47
CA ARG A 117 4.95 3.06 5.74
C ARG A 117 3.83 2.63 6.67
N GLU A 118 2.65 3.21 6.53
CA GLU A 118 1.47 2.79 7.29
C GLU A 118 0.97 1.40 6.85
N TYR A 119 1.17 1.03 5.58
CA TYR A 119 0.62 -0.21 5.06
C TYR A 119 1.14 -1.49 5.73
N PRO A 120 2.46 -1.70 5.93
CA PRO A 120 2.95 -2.84 6.71
C PRO A 120 2.39 -2.89 8.14
N ALA A 121 2.17 -1.73 8.78
CA ALA A 121 1.58 -1.67 10.11
C ALA A 121 0.11 -2.13 10.09
N MET A 122 -0.66 -1.73 9.07
CA MET A 122 -2.02 -2.22 8.84
C MET A 122 -2.06 -3.75 8.62
N VAL A 123 -1.14 -4.29 7.81
CA VAL A 123 -1.02 -5.74 7.60
C VAL A 123 -0.70 -6.47 8.90
N HIS A 124 0.25 -5.95 9.68
CA HIS A 124 0.61 -6.53 10.96
C HIS A 124 -0.56 -6.50 11.95
N ALA A 125 -1.26 -5.37 12.08
CA ALA A 125 -2.44 -5.27 12.94
C ALA A 125 -3.54 -6.27 12.55
N ALA A 126 -3.78 -6.47 11.25
CA ALA A 126 -4.74 -7.47 10.78
C ALA A 126 -4.29 -8.91 11.10
N ARG A 127 -2.98 -9.20 11.02
CA ARG A 127 -2.42 -10.49 11.43
C ARG A 127 -2.61 -10.75 12.92
N GLU A 128 -2.22 -9.81 13.77
CA GLU A 128 -2.38 -9.93 15.22
C GLU A 128 -3.85 -10.11 15.62
N TYR A 129 -4.76 -9.38 14.97
CA TYR A 129 -6.19 -9.54 15.19
C TYR A 129 -6.68 -10.96 14.88
N LEU A 130 -6.17 -11.59 13.81
CA LEU A 130 -6.55 -12.95 13.44
C LEU A 130 -5.86 -14.03 14.26
N GLU A 131 -4.62 -13.81 14.70
CA GLU A 131 -3.97 -14.73 15.64
C GLU A 131 -4.73 -14.74 16.98
N ALA A 132 -5.13 -13.57 17.49
CA ALA A 132 -6.02 -13.50 18.66
C ALA A 132 -7.38 -14.19 18.42
N PHE A 133 -7.92 -14.11 17.20
CA PHE A 133 -9.15 -14.83 16.84
C PHE A 133 -8.94 -16.35 16.75
N ARG A 134 -7.76 -16.80 16.31
CA ARG A 134 -7.42 -18.23 16.23
C ARG A 134 -7.41 -18.90 17.60
N GLU A 135 -7.00 -18.19 18.65
CA GLU A 135 -7.00 -18.72 20.02
C GLU A 135 -8.42 -18.88 20.62
N LEU A 136 -9.38 -18.08 20.16
CA LEU A 136 -10.69 -17.92 20.81
C LEU A 136 -11.90 -18.29 19.95
N GLY A 137 -11.71 -18.43 18.63
CA GLY A 137 -12.78 -18.55 17.64
C GLY A 137 -12.97 -19.95 17.06
N GLU A 138 -14.09 -20.14 16.34
CA GLU A 138 -14.34 -21.38 15.62
C GLU A 138 -13.46 -21.46 14.35
N PRO A 139 -12.88 -22.64 14.01
CA PRO A 139 -11.98 -22.77 12.86
C PRO A 139 -12.58 -22.38 11.50
N LEU A 140 -13.89 -22.61 11.29
CA LEU A 140 -14.59 -22.21 10.06
C LEU A 140 -14.76 -20.68 9.95
N ASP A 141 -15.05 -20.03 11.08
CA ASP A 141 -15.12 -18.57 11.15
C ASP A 141 -13.77 -17.94 10.87
N LEU A 142 -12.67 -18.56 11.31
CA LEU A 142 -11.31 -18.11 11.03
C LEU A 142 -11.03 -18.06 9.53
N CYS A 143 -11.36 -19.12 8.77
CA CYS A 143 -11.16 -19.15 7.31
C CYS A 143 -11.90 -18.01 6.62
N SER A 144 -13.19 -17.82 6.95
CA SER A 144 -14.00 -16.74 6.37
C SER A 144 -13.42 -15.35 6.68
N ARG A 145 -12.83 -15.18 7.88
CA ARG A 145 -12.22 -13.92 8.29
C ARG A 145 -10.89 -13.67 7.59
N VAL A 146 -10.07 -14.71 7.41
CA VAL A 146 -8.83 -14.64 6.63
C VAL A 146 -9.13 -14.28 5.18
N GLU A 147 -10.14 -14.88 4.56
CA GLU A 147 -10.57 -14.51 3.20
C GLU A 147 -10.89 -13.02 3.09
N TYR A 148 -11.74 -12.53 4.00
CA TYR A 148 -12.19 -11.13 4.00
C TYR A 148 -11.04 -10.15 4.21
N GLU A 149 -10.19 -10.38 5.21
CA GLU A 149 -9.06 -9.48 5.47
C GLU A 149 -7.99 -9.56 4.37
N CYS A 150 -7.72 -10.75 3.80
CA CYS A 150 -6.85 -10.87 2.63
C CYS A 150 -7.40 -10.08 1.43
N ALA A 151 -8.70 -10.15 1.17
CA ALA A 151 -9.33 -9.41 0.07
C ALA A 151 -9.20 -7.88 0.25
N LYS A 152 -9.45 -7.39 1.47
CA LYS A 152 -9.28 -5.96 1.82
C LYS A 152 -7.84 -5.50 1.67
N LEU A 153 -6.90 -6.25 2.26
CA LEU A 153 -5.48 -5.91 2.20
C LEU A 153 -4.96 -5.92 0.77
N ALA A 154 -5.39 -6.88 -0.06
CA ALA A 154 -5.04 -6.94 -1.49
C ALA A 154 -5.57 -5.73 -2.26
N THR A 155 -6.84 -5.39 -2.07
CA THR A 155 -7.47 -4.21 -2.71
C THR A 155 -6.73 -2.93 -2.36
N PHE A 156 -6.40 -2.73 -1.08
CA PHE A 156 -5.64 -1.58 -0.63
C PHE A 156 -4.21 -1.57 -1.22
N ALA A 157 -3.54 -2.73 -1.28
CA ALA A 157 -2.21 -2.85 -1.90
C ALA A 157 -2.24 -2.39 -3.37
N LEU A 158 -3.24 -2.83 -4.14
CA LEU A 158 -3.39 -2.48 -5.55
C LEU A 158 -3.69 -0.99 -5.74
N ALA A 159 -4.55 -0.41 -4.88
CA ALA A 159 -4.82 1.02 -4.89
C ALA A 159 -3.55 1.83 -4.61
N LEU A 160 -2.77 1.41 -3.60
CA LEU A 160 -1.51 2.06 -3.21
C LEU A 160 -0.44 1.92 -4.30
N ALA A 161 -0.32 0.75 -4.94
CA ALA A 161 0.58 0.51 -6.06
C ALA A 161 0.26 1.43 -7.24
N ARG A 162 -1.01 1.56 -7.61
CA ARG A 162 -1.47 2.46 -8.69
C ARG A 162 -1.21 3.91 -8.37
N ALA A 163 -1.54 4.34 -7.15
CA ALA A 163 -1.28 5.70 -6.70
C ALA A 163 0.22 6.02 -6.78
N THR A 164 1.07 5.09 -6.33
CA THR A 164 2.53 5.21 -6.37
C THR A 164 3.04 5.33 -7.81
N ARG A 165 2.58 4.45 -8.72
CA ARG A 165 2.95 4.52 -10.15
C ARG A 165 2.56 5.85 -10.79
N ARG A 166 1.30 6.29 -10.57
CA ARG A 166 0.77 7.55 -11.13
C ARG A 166 1.53 8.77 -10.62
N ARG A 167 1.78 8.87 -9.32
CA ARG A 167 2.45 10.02 -8.70
C ARG A 167 3.90 10.18 -9.14
N HIS A 168 4.58 9.08 -9.45
CA HIS A 168 6.00 9.09 -9.82
C HIS A 168 6.27 8.88 -11.32
N GLY A 169 5.22 8.73 -12.14
CA GLY A 169 5.37 8.49 -13.58
C GLY A 169 6.10 7.17 -13.89
N ALA A 170 5.93 6.16 -13.04
CA ALA A 170 6.39 4.81 -13.31
C ALA A 170 5.48 4.15 -14.36
N ALA A 171 5.96 3.06 -14.98
CA ALA A 171 5.17 2.33 -15.97
C ALA A 171 3.78 1.95 -15.40
N ALA A 172 2.72 2.08 -16.20
CA ALA A 172 1.38 1.68 -15.77
C ALA A 172 1.33 0.17 -15.51
N TRP A 173 0.53 -0.24 -14.52
CA TRP A 173 0.31 -1.66 -14.27
C TRP A 173 -0.47 -2.27 -15.44
N LYS A 174 0.13 -3.28 -16.07
CA LYS A 174 -0.50 -4.11 -17.10
C LYS A 174 -0.60 -5.52 -16.55
N PRO A 175 -1.72 -5.90 -15.92
CA PRO A 175 -1.89 -7.25 -15.41
C PRO A 175 -1.80 -8.26 -16.55
N GLY A 176 -1.15 -9.41 -16.29
CA GLY A 176 -1.21 -10.54 -17.21
C GLY A 176 -2.63 -11.12 -17.26
N ALA A 177 -2.89 -12.05 -18.18
CA ALA A 177 -4.22 -12.66 -18.35
C ALA A 177 -4.85 -13.14 -17.03
N LYS A 178 -4.05 -13.75 -16.15
CA LYS A 178 -4.47 -14.28 -14.83
C LYS A 178 -4.89 -13.21 -13.83
N ASP A 179 -4.34 -12.00 -13.95
CA ASP A 179 -4.54 -10.90 -12.99
C ASP A 179 -5.50 -9.83 -13.54
N SER A 180 -5.94 -9.98 -14.80
CA SER A 180 -6.77 -8.98 -15.50
C SER A 180 -8.09 -8.68 -14.80
N ALA A 181 -8.69 -9.69 -14.17
CA ALA A 181 -9.93 -9.59 -13.40
C ALA A 181 -9.70 -9.47 -11.88
N MET A 182 -8.44 -9.48 -11.41
CA MET A 182 -8.12 -9.61 -9.98
C MET A 182 -8.78 -8.52 -9.13
N GLU A 183 -8.73 -7.26 -9.56
CA GLU A 183 -9.34 -6.18 -8.78
C GLU A 183 -10.87 -6.30 -8.71
N ARG A 184 -11.52 -6.69 -9.81
CA ARG A 184 -12.99 -6.86 -9.82
C ARG A 184 -13.38 -8.00 -8.89
N GLU A 185 -12.71 -9.14 -9.02
CA GLU A 185 -12.93 -10.30 -8.15
C GLU A 185 -12.81 -9.95 -6.67
N LEU A 186 -11.78 -9.19 -6.28
CA LEU A 186 -11.59 -8.78 -4.89
C LEU A 186 -12.72 -7.85 -4.41
N LEU A 187 -13.14 -6.89 -5.24
CA LEU A 187 -14.23 -5.98 -4.91
C LEU A 187 -15.58 -6.70 -4.82
N ASP A 188 -15.87 -7.56 -5.78
CA ASP A 188 -17.10 -8.37 -5.82
C ASP A 188 -17.16 -9.30 -4.60
N PHE A 189 -16.03 -9.91 -4.23
CA PHE A 189 -15.93 -10.72 -3.03
C PHE A 189 -16.21 -9.91 -1.76
N ILE A 190 -15.55 -8.76 -1.58
CA ILE A 190 -15.76 -7.87 -0.42
C ILE A 190 -17.22 -7.46 -0.33
N ALA A 191 -17.82 -7.03 -1.43
CA ALA A 191 -19.23 -6.64 -1.47
C ALA A 191 -20.14 -7.79 -1.02
N SER A 192 -19.95 -8.99 -1.58
CA SER A 192 -20.74 -10.18 -1.22
C SER A 192 -20.56 -10.60 0.24
N ALA A 193 -19.35 -10.45 0.79
CA ALA A 193 -19.05 -10.77 2.19
C ALA A 193 -19.71 -9.76 3.14
N GLU A 194 -19.74 -8.49 2.78
CA GLU A 194 -20.42 -7.44 3.54
C GLU A 194 -21.94 -7.58 3.51
N GLU A 195 -22.51 -7.94 2.36
CA GLU A 195 -23.94 -8.24 2.23
C GLU A 195 -24.34 -9.43 3.12
N LYS A 196 -23.57 -10.53 3.09
CA LYS A 196 -23.79 -11.68 3.97
C LYS A 196 -23.72 -11.30 5.45
N ARG A 197 -22.75 -10.45 5.83
CA ARG A 197 -22.60 -9.97 7.20
C ARG A 197 -23.79 -9.11 7.63
N LYS A 198 -24.26 -8.21 6.78
CA LYS A 198 -25.45 -7.37 7.04
C LYS A 198 -26.70 -8.24 7.21
N ALA A 199 -26.93 -9.19 6.29
CA ALA A 199 -28.06 -10.11 6.37
C ALA A 199 -28.03 -10.97 7.65
N ALA A 200 -26.85 -11.42 8.09
CA ALA A 200 -26.71 -12.15 9.35
C ALA A 200 -27.02 -11.29 10.57
N LEU A 201 -26.62 -10.01 10.55
CA LEU A 201 -26.94 -9.05 11.61
C LEU A 201 -28.43 -8.71 11.65
N GLU A 202 -29.07 -8.52 10.50
CA GLU A 202 -30.52 -8.26 10.39
C GLU A 202 -31.34 -9.44 10.93
N ARG A 203 -31.01 -10.67 10.52
CA ARG A 203 -31.64 -11.88 11.10
C ARG A 203 -31.49 -11.91 12.62
N ARG A 204 -30.30 -11.64 13.15
CA ARG A 204 -30.06 -11.62 14.60
C ARG A 204 -30.84 -10.50 15.31
N ALA A 205 -31.12 -9.39 14.63
CA ALA A 205 -31.91 -8.28 15.15
C ALA A 205 -33.43 -8.53 15.10
N GLU A 206 -33.90 -9.49 14.30
CA GLU A 206 -35.30 -9.93 14.25
C GLU A 206 -35.64 -10.93 15.38
N PHE A 207 -34.67 -11.74 15.82
CA PHE A 207 -34.84 -12.73 16.90
C PHE A 207 -34.83 -12.26 18.39
N PRO A 208 -34.59 -10.99 18.79
CA PRO A 208 -34.61 -10.61 20.20
C PRO A 208 -36.03 -10.35 20.77
N THR A 209 -37.09 -10.46 19.97
CA THR A 209 -38.44 -10.01 20.37
C THR A 209 -39.40 -11.11 20.82
N GLU A 210 -39.05 -12.40 20.71
CA GLU A 210 -40.00 -13.50 20.98
C GLU A 210 -39.80 -14.17 22.36
N ARG A 211 -38.81 -13.74 23.16
CA ARG A 211 -38.48 -14.39 24.45
C ARG A 211 -38.96 -13.67 25.71
N ARG A 212 -39.83 -12.66 25.58
CA ARG A 212 -40.33 -11.86 26.72
C ARG A 212 -41.85 -11.87 26.88
N SER A 213 -42.51 -12.95 26.46
CA SER A 213 -43.96 -13.17 26.71
C SER A 213 -44.25 -14.26 27.74
N ASP A 214 -43.26 -14.97 28.28
CA ASP A 214 -43.45 -15.94 29.37
C ASP A 214 -43.09 -15.35 30.75
N ALA A 215 -43.47 -14.09 30.98
CA ALA A 215 -43.56 -13.57 32.34
C ALA A 215 -44.89 -14.08 32.94
N GLN A 216 -44.86 -15.30 33.45
CA GLN A 216 -45.94 -15.91 34.20
C GLN A 216 -46.31 -15.01 35.41
N PRO A 217 -47.55 -14.50 35.52
CA PRO A 217 -47.93 -13.69 36.67
C PRO A 217 -48.03 -14.59 37.90
N PHE A 218 -47.08 -14.43 38.82
CA PHE A 218 -47.13 -15.00 40.16
C PHE A 218 -48.26 -14.32 40.94
N ASN A 219 -49.48 -14.85 40.84
CA ASN A 219 -50.58 -14.53 41.75
C ASN A 219 -50.93 -15.80 42.53
N GLN A 220 -50.22 -16.03 43.63
CA GLN A 220 -50.73 -16.85 44.74
C GLN A 220 -50.84 -15.94 45.96
N PRO A 221 -52.06 -15.62 46.44
CA PRO A 221 -52.23 -15.03 47.76
C PRO A 221 -51.97 -16.12 48.81
N LEU A 222 -51.02 -15.85 49.70
CA LEU A 222 -50.83 -16.57 50.96
C LEU A 222 -52.05 -16.29 51.85
N SER A 223 -52.94 -17.28 51.99
CA SER A 223 -53.92 -17.29 53.07
C SER A 223 -53.35 -18.05 54.26
N ALA A 224 -53.45 -17.40 55.42
CA ALA A 224 -53.08 -17.89 56.75
C ALA A 224 -54.04 -18.97 57.27
#